data_AF-A0AAE9HXC9-F1
#
_entry.id   AF-A0AAE9HXC9-F1
#
_cell.length_a   1.000
_cell.length_b   1.000
_cell.length_c   1.000
_cell.angle_alpha   90.00
_cell.angle_beta   90.00
_cell.angle_gamma   90.00
#
_symmetry.space_group_name_H-M   'P 1'
#
loop_
_entity.id
_entity.type
_entity.pdbx_description
1 polymer ?
#
loop_
_entity_poly.entity_id
_entity_poly.type
_entity_poly.pdbx_seq_one_letter_code
_entity_poly.pdbx_strand_id
1 'polypeptide(L)'
;MANQSDTRQKLIAKIHIGKVQLGMDDTTYRAMLMRVTSKQSCAKMNEAELARVAQELARLGFGHSLGKTPLRRADATPMMRKIAALLNETGKTWNYAHGIAKKMFGVENVNRLDNDQLHRVVAALQYHAQRQEKETANG
;
A
#
# COMPACT_ATOMS: atom_id res chain seq x y z
N MET A 1 -22.10 9.19 -25.40
CA MET A 1 -21.23 8.16 -26.00
C MET A 1 -19.82 8.35 -25.47
N ALA A 2 -19.34 7.47 -24.59
CA ALA A 2 -18.08 7.66 -23.88
C ALA A 2 -16.87 7.36 -24.78
N ASN A 3 -16.23 8.45 -25.20
CA ASN A 3 -14.88 8.67 -25.69
C ASN A 3 -13.86 7.50 -25.66
N GLN A 4 -13.91 6.59 -26.65
CA GLN A 4 -12.93 5.51 -26.84
C GLN A 4 -11.50 6.03 -27.10
N SER A 5 -11.38 7.23 -27.67
CA SER A 5 -10.09 7.87 -27.98
C SER A 5 -9.29 8.17 -26.71
N ASP A 6 -9.95 8.64 -25.65
CA ASP A 6 -9.33 8.98 -24.38
C ASP A 6 -8.83 7.76 -23.61
N THR A 7 -9.58 6.65 -23.64
CA THR A 7 -9.17 5.39 -23.01
C THR A 7 -7.90 4.83 -23.67
N ARG A 8 -7.86 4.87 -25.00
CA ARG A 8 -6.69 4.46 -25.77
C ARG A 8 -5.46 5.31 -25.46
N GLN A 9 -5.59 6.63 -25.43
CA GLN A 9 -4.48 7.53 -25.10
C GLN A 9 -3.96 7.30 -23.68
N LYS A 10 -4.84 7.07 -22.70
CA LYS A 10 -4.47 6.73 -21.31
C LYS A 10 -3.69 5.42 -21.24
N LEU A 11 -4.06 4.41 -22.01
CA LEU A 11 -3.34 3.14 -22.06
C LEU A 11 -1.94 3.31 -22.65
N ILE A 12 -1.81 4.06 -23.75
CA ILE A 12 -0.51 4.37 -24.36
C ILE A 12 0.38 5.10 -23.35
N ALA A 13 -0.14 6.10 -22.65
CA ALA A 13 0.60 6.83 -21.62
C ALA A 13 1.08 5.88 -20.50
N LYS A 14 0.21 4.99 -19.99
CA LYS A 14 0.60 3.98 -18.98
C LYS A 14 1.71 3.07 -19.46
N ILE A 15 1.67 2.61 -20.71
CA ILE A 15 2.70 1.75 -21.29
C ILE A 15 4.05 2.49 -21.34
N HIS A 16 4.06 3.77 -21.72
CA HIS A 16 5.28 4.57 -21.71
C HIS A 16 5.83 4.82 -20.31
N ILE A 17 4.96 5.05 -19.32
CA ILE A 17 5.38 5.14 -17.91
C ILE A 17 6.00 3.81 -17.46
N GLY A 18 5.38 2.68 -17.81
CA GLY A 18 5.91 1.35 -17.47
C GLY A 18 7.26 1.06 -18.12
N LYS A 19 7.46 1.46 -19.38
CA LYS A 19 8.78 1.40 -20.04
C LYS A 19 9.85 2.13 -19.22
N VAL A 20 9.56 3.37 -18.79
CA VAL A 20 10.50 4.19 -18.00
C VAL A 20 10.73 3.58 -16.61
N GLN A 21 9.67 3.15 -15.92
CA GLN A 21 9.77 2.55 -14.59
C GLN A 21 10.55 1.24 -14.58
N LEU A 22 10.44 0.44 -15.64
CA LEU A 22 11.18 -0.80 -15.80
C LEU A 22 12.58 -0.59 -16.41
N GLY A 23 12.97 0.65 -16.71
CA GLY A 23 14.29 0.96 -17.28
C GLY A 23 14.52 0.35 -18.66
N MET A 24 13.47 0.12 -19.44
CA MET A 24 13.58 -0.52 -20.76
C MET A 24 14.10 0.46 -21.81
N ASP A 25 15.15 0.05 -22.53
CA ASP A 25 15.61 0.75 -23.73
C ASP A 25 14.64 0.55 -24.91
N ASP A 26 14.81 1.35 -25.97
CA ASP A 26 13.94 1.34 -27.15
C ASP A 26 13.93 -0.01 -27.88
N THR A 27 15.05 -0.73 -27.90
CA THR A 27 15.17 -2.02 -28.58
C THR A 27 14.46 -3.13 -27.82
N THR A 28 14.67 -3.19 -26.50
CA THR A 28 13.98 -4.12 -25.59
C THR A 28 12.47 -3.87 -25.59
N TYR A 29 12.07 -2.60 -25.54
CA TYR A 29 10.66 -2.21 -25.61
C TYR A 29 10.02 -2.65 -26.94
N ARG A 30 10.65 -2.41 -28.08
CA ARG A 30 10.13 -2.85 -29.39
C ARG A 30 10.08 -4.38 -29.52
N ALA A 31 11.09 -5.09 -29.00
CA ALA A 31 11.09 -6.55 -28.97
C ALA A 31 9.93 -7.11 -28.14
N MET A 32 9.65 -6.50 -26.98
CA MET A 32 8.49 -6.84 -26.16
C MET A 32 7.17 -6.60 -26.92
N LEU A 33 7.00 -5.44 -27.57
CA LEU A 33 5.79 -5.14 -28.34
C LEU A 33 5.58 -6.15 -29.49
N MET A 34 6.65 -6.53 -30.19
CA MET A 34 6.62 -7.57 -31.24
C MET A 34 6.22 -8.92 -30.68
N ARG A 35 6.76 -9.33 -29.53
CA ARG A 35 6.43 -10.62 -28.92
C ARG A 35 4.97 -10.70 -28.47
N VAL A 36 4.42 -9.60 -27.95
CA VAL A 36 3.07 -9.57 -27.36
C VAL A 36 1.97 -9.33 -28.39
N THR A 37 2.26 -8.53 -29.43
CA THR A 37 1.23 -8.05 -30.37
C THR A 37 1.62 -8.16 -31.85
N SER A 38 2.84 -8.66 -32.15
CA SER A 38 3.41 -8.69 -33.50
C SER A 38 3.52 -7.31 -34.18
N LYS A 39 3.47 -6.23 -33.40
CA LYS A 39 3.52 -4.84 -33.88
C LYS A 39 4.62 -4.07 -33.15
N GLN A 40 5.25 -3.13 -33.85
CA GLN A 40 6.34 -2.32 -33.29
C GLN A 40 5.91 -0.97 -32.70
N SER A 41 4.61 -0.64 -32.74
CA SER A 41 4.13 0.68 -32.28
C SER A 41 2.74 0.59 -31.67
N CYS A 42 2.57 1.20 -30.50
CA CYS A 42 1.29 1.36 -29.82
C CYS A 42 0.26 2.18 -30.64
N ALA A 43 0.71 3.03 -31.56
CA ALA A 43 -0.16 3.78 -32.45
C ALA A 43 -0.89 2.89 -33.49
N LYS A 44 -0.36 1.69 -33.78
CA LYS A 44 -0.98 0.70 -34.67
C LYS A 44 -1.78 -0.38 -33.92
N MET A 45 -1.86 -0.26 -32.59
CA MET A 45 -2.55 -1.22 -31.73
C MET A 45 -3.99 -0.81 -31.44
N ASN A 46 -4.87 -1.80 -31.35
CA ASN A 46 -6.22 -1.65 -30.82
C ASN A 46 -6.21 -1.68 -29.28
N GLU A 47 -7.35 -1.38 -28.65
CA GLU A 47 -7.45 -1.31 -27.19
C GLU A 47 -7.12 -2.66 -26.50
N ALA A 48 -7.55 -3.78 -27.08
CA ALA A 48 -7.29 -5.11 -26.54
C ALA A 48 -5.79 -5.48 -26.59
N GLU A 49 -5.09 -5.09 -27.66
CA GLU A 49 -3.64 -5.25 -27.81
C GLU A 49 -2.88 -4.37 -26.81
N LEU A 50 -3.31 -3.11 -26.63
CA LEU A 50 -2.72 -2.22 -25.62
C LEU A 50 -2.92 -2.77 -24.20
N ALA A 51 -4.09 -3.35 -23.91
CA ALA A 51 -4.35 -4.00 -22.63
C ALA A 51 -3.42 -5.19 -22.39
N ARG A 52 -3.18 -6.02 -23.42
CA ARG A 52 -2.21 -7.14 -23.33
C ARG A 52 -0.78 -6.65 -23.08
N VAL A 53 -0.36 -5.57 -23.73
CA VAL A 53 0.95 -4.96 -23.47
C VAL A 53 1.04 -4.42 -22.04
N ALA A 54 0.00 -3.77 -21.55
CA ALA A 54 -0.04 -3.29 -20.17
C ALA A 54 0.01 -4.45 -19.15
N GLN A 55 -0.64 -5.58 -19.44
CA GLN A 55 -0.55 -6.80 -18.62
C GLN A 55 0.86 -7.40 -18.64
N GLU A 56 1.53 -7.43 -19.79
CA GLU A 56 2.90 -7.94 -19.86
C GLU A 56 3.87 -7.03 -19.08
N LEU A 57 3.72 -5.71 -19.18
CA LEU A 57 4.46 -4.78 -18.33
C LEU A 57 4.19 -5.07 -16.85
N ALA A 58 2.94 -5.32 -16.47
CA ALA A 58 2.58 -5.64 -15.10
C ALA A 58 3.22 -6.93 -14.59
N ARG A 59 3.30 -7.94 -15.45
CA ARG A 59 4.03 -9.20 -15.21
C ARG A 59 5.53 -8.96 -15.01
N LEU A 60 6.11 -7.99 -15.72
CA LEU A 60 7.50 -7.59 -15.60
C LEU A 60 7.79 -6.69 -14.39
N GLY A 61 6.76 -6.34 -13.61
CA GLY A 61 6.89 -5.56 -12.36
C GLY A 61 6.27 -4.17 -12.42
N PHE A 62 5.69 -3.74 -13.54
CA PHE A 62 5.02 -2.44 -13.63
C PHE A 62 3.73 -2.43 -12.79
N GLY A 63 3.57 -1.45 -11.90
CA GLY A 63 2.39 -1.37 -11.03
C GLY A 63 2.33 -2.40 -9.89
N HIS A 64 3.25 -3.37 -9.86
CA HIS A 64 3.61 -4.07 -8.63
C HIS A 64 4.49 -3.14 -7.79
N SER A 65 3.85 -2.16 -7.13
CA SER A 65 4.43 -1.70 -5.88
C SER A 65 4.45 -2.93 -4.98
N LEU A 66 5.61 -3.40 -4.55
CA LEU A 66 5.74 -4.16 -3.30
C LEU A 66 5.41 -3.22 -2.13
N GLY A 67 4.27 -2.53 -2.22
CA GLY A 67 3.69 -1.74 -1.17
C GLY A 67 3.50 -2.66 0.00
N LYS A 68 3.86 -2.16 1.19
CA LYS A 68 3.76 -2.84 2.48
C LYS A 68 2.59 -3.82 2.46
N THR A 69 2.90 -5.12 2.56
CA THR A 69 1.88 -6.16 2.56
C THR A 69 0.77 -5.73 3.51
N PRO A 70 -0.46 -5.49 3.01
CA PRO A 70 -1.56 -5.15 3.90
C PRO A 70 -1.71 -6.32 4.87
N LEU A 71 -1.68 -6.01 6.18
CA LEU A 71 -1.80 -7.00 7.24
C LEU A 71 -2.88 -8.02 6.86
N ARG A 72 -2.52 -9.30 6.78
CA ARG A 72 -3.56 -10.32 6.97
C ARG A 72 -4.03 -10.12 8.40
N ARG A 73 -5.34 -10.12 8.65
CA ARG A 73 -5.91 -9.97 10.00
C ARG A 73 -5.24 -10.91 11.03
N ALA A 74 -4.73 -12.06 10.59
CA ALA A 74 -3.89 -12.96 11.38
C ALA A 74 -2.64 -12.28 11.96
N ASP A 75 -1.87 -11.55 11.15
CA ASP A 75 -0.61 -10.90 11.53
C ASP A 75 -0.83 -9.71 12.49
N ALA A 76 -2.02 -9.09 12.43
CA ALA A 76 -2.42 -8.02 13.34
C ALA A 76 -2.79 -8.54 14.75
N THR A 77 -3.15 -9.82 14.86
CA THR A 77 -3.70 -10.42 16.08
C THR A 77 -2.78 -10.33 17.29
N PRO A 78 -1.46 -10.64 17.19
CA PRO A 78 -0.55 -10.54 18.32
C PRO A 78 -0.42 -9.09 18.82
N MET A 79 -0.35 -8.13 17.90
CA MET A 79 -0.20 -6.72 18.25
C MET A 79 -1.48 -6.15 18.88
N MET A 80 -2.64 -6.53 18.35
CA MET A 80 -3.95 -6.19 18.93
C MET A 80 -4.11 -6.74 20.35
N ARG A 81 -3.65 -7.97 20.62
CA ARG A 81 -3.64 -8.54 21.98
C ARG A 81 -2.74 -7.74 22.92
N LYS A 82 -1.57 -7.30 22.45
CA LYS A 82 -0.67 -6.46 23.25
C LYS A 82 -1.28 -5.10 23.56
N ILE A 83 -1.97 -4.47 22.61
CA ILE A 83 -2.74 -3.24 22.84
C ILE A 83 -3.81 -3.49 23.91
N ALA A 84 -4.58 -4.58 23.79
CA ALA A 84 -5.61 -4.93 24.76
C ALA A 84 -5.06 -5.11 26.18
N ALA A 85 -3.91 -5.77 26.32
CA ALA A 85 -3.23 -5.96 27.60
C ALA A 85 -2.81 -4.61 28.21
N LEU A 86 -2.13 -3.75 27.45
CA LEU A 86 -1.69 -2.43 27.92
C LEU A 86 -2.87 -1.52 28.31
N LEU A 87 -3.97 -1.61 27.57
CA LEU A 87 -5.20 -0.90 27.91
C LEU A 87 -5.76 -1.40 29.25
N ASN A 88 -5.80 -2.72 29.47
CA ASN A 88 -6.26 -3.29 30.73
C ASN A 88 -5.33 -2.93 31.90
N GLU A 89 -4.01 -2.97 31.71
CA GLU A 89 -3.01 -2.61 32.72
C GLU A 89 -3.10 -1.13 33.13
N THR A 90 -3.38 -0.24 32.18
CA THR A 90 -3.49 1.21 32.45
C THR A 90 -4.90 1.68 32.78
N GLY A 91 -5.88 0.76 32.87
CA GLY A 91 -7.29 1.08 33.09
C GLY A 91 -7.95 1.90 31.97
N LYS A 92 -7.40 1.84 30.75
CA LYS A 92 -7.87 2.60 29.59
C LYS A 92 -8.74 1.75 28.68
N THR A 93 -9.62 2.41 27.93
CA THR A 93 -10.52 1.74 26.99
C THR A 93 -9.98 1.80 25.55
N TRP A 94 -10.56 1.00 24.66
CA TRP A 94 -10.24 1.03 23.23
C TRP A 94 -10.40 2.42 22.60
N ASN A 95 -11.28 3.27 23.13
CA ASN A 95 -11.41 4.66 22.68
C ASN A 95 -10.11 5.45 22.82
N TYR A 96 -9.30 5.17 23.84
CA TYR A 96 -8.00 5.82 24.00
C TYR A 96 -7.02 5.38 22.90
N ALA A 97 -6.98 4.09 22.58
CA ALA A 97 -6.17 3.58 21.48
C ALA A 97 -6.65 4.10 20.11
N HIS A 98 -7.97 4.23 19.90
CA HIS A 98 -8.55 4.91 18.74
C HIS A 98 -8.15 6.38 18.66
N GLY A 99 -8.11 7.09 19.79
CA GLY A 99 -7.62 8.46 19.86
C GLY A 99 -6.15 8.60 19.46
N ILE A 100 -5.30 7.68 19.88
CA ILE A 100 -3.88 7.62 19.46
C ILE A 100 -3.78 7.36 17.95
N ALA A 101 -4.54 6.39 17.43
CA ALA A 101 -4.58 6.11 15.99
C ALA A 101 -5.02 7.32 15.17
N LYS A 102 -6.05 8.04 15.64
CA LYS A 102 -6.55 9.26 14.99
C LYS A 102 -5.52 10.38 15.02
N LYS A 103 -4.83 10.58 16.16
CA LYS A 103 -3.81 11.63 16.31
C LYS A 103 -2.54 11.35 15.52
N MET A 104 -2.07 10.11 15.48
CA MET A 104 -0.80 9.75 14.83
C MET A 104 -0.94 9.50 13.32
N PHE A 105 -2.07 8.95 12.88
CA PHE A 105 -2.23 8.45 11.51
C PHE A 105 -3.50 8.97 10.82
N GLY A 106 -4.35 9.72 11.50
CA GLY A 106 -5.65 10.15 10.95
C GLY A 106 -6.66 9.01 10.81
N VAL A 107 -6.41 7.84 11.41
CA VAL A 107 -7.24 6.64 11.27
C VAL A 107 -8.11 6.46 12.51
N GLU A 108 -9.42 6.39 12.33
CA GLU A 108 -10.36 6.34 13.45
C GLU A 108 -10.36 5.02 14.22
N ASN A 109 -9.90 3.93 13.60
CA ASN A 109 -9.97 2.59 14.17
C ASN A 109 -8.62 1.88 14.08
N VAL A 110 -8.11 1.37 15.21
CA VAL A 110 -6.83 0.64 15.27
C VAL A 110 -6.84 -0.61 14.40
N ASN A 111 -8.01 -1.23 14.20
CA ASN A 111 -8.21 -2.37 13.30
C ASN A 111 -7.90 -2.08 11.84
N ARG A 112 -7.82 -0.80 11.44
CA ARG A 112 -7.51 -0.37 10.07
C ARG A 112 -6.04 0.00 9.88
N LEU A 113 -5.24 -0.03 10.96
CA LEU A 113 -3.81 0.26 10.91
C LEU A 113 -3.02 -0.91 10.35
N ASP A 114 -1.88 -0.62 9.72
CA ASP A 114 -0.88 -1.63 9.31
C ASP A 114 0.08 -2.03 10.46
N ASN A 115 0.98 -2.99 10.22
CA ASN A 115 1.82 -3.57 11.28
C ASN A 115 2.74 -2.53 11.92
N ASP A 116 3.34 -1.66 11.10
CA ASP A 116 4.23 -0.60 11.58
C ASP A 116 3.44 0.42 12.42
N GLN A 117 2.24 0.76 11.96
CA GLN A 117 1.36 1.68 12.67
C GLN A 117 0.89 1.09 14.02
N LEU A 118 0.50 -0.18 14.06
CA LEU A 118 0.14 -0.86 15.32
C LEU A 118 1.32 -0.91 16.28
N HIS A 119 2.54 -1.17 15.78
CA HIS A 119 3.75 -1.16 16.61
C HIS A 119 4.00 0.21 17.25
N ARG A 120 3.78 1.30 16.50
CA ARG A 120 3.90 2.67 17.01
C ARG A 120 2.82 3.00 18.04
N VAL A 121 1.59 2.51 17.88
CA VAL A 121 0.53 2.66 18.90
C VAL A 121 0.92 1.94 20.20
N VAL A 122 1.44 0.72 20.10
CA VAL A 122 1.94 -0.02 21.27
C VAL A 122 3.06 0.75 21.97
N ALA A 123 4.05 1.26 21.24
CA ALA A 123 5.13 2.04 21.81
C ALA A 123 4.62 3.30 22.54
N ALA A 124 3.64 4.00 21.95
CA ALA A 124 3.01 5.16 22.58
C ALA A 124 2.28 4.79 23.89
N LEU A 125 1.55 3.67 23.90
CA LEU A 125 0.87 3.17 25.10
C LEU A 125 1.87 2.78 26.19
N GLN A 126 2.97 2.10 25.83
CA GLN A 126 4.03 1.73 26.77
C GLN A 126 4.71 2.96 27.38
N TYR A 127 5.00 3.98 26.58
CA TYR A 127 5.54 5.24 27.09
C TYR A 127 4.59 5.91 28.09
N HIS A 128 3.28 5.88 27.82
CA HIS A 128 2.28 6.38 28.76
C HIS A 128 2.18 5.56 30.05
N ALA A 129 2.26 4.23 29.97
CA ALA A 129 2.24 3.35 31.14
C ALA A 129 3.45 3.63 32.07
N GLN A 130 4.65 3.71 31.49
CA GLN A 130 5.88 4.00 32.24
C GLN A 130 5.88 5.37 32.93
N ARG A 131 5.16 6.36 32.37
CA ARG A 131 5.01 7.66 33.02
C ARG A 131 4.08 7.58 34.23
N GLN A 132 2.98 6.84 34.13
CA GLN A 132 2.06 6.66 35.25
C GLN A 132 2.72 5.92 36.41
N GLU A 133 3.51 4.86 36.15
CA GLU A 133 4.25 4.15 37.20
C GLU A 133 5.25 5.05 37.94
N LYS A 134 5.88 6.00 37.24
CA LYS A 134 6.80 6.96 37.85
C LYS A 134 6.08 8.02 38.69
N GLU A 135 4.84 8.37 38.35
CA GLU A 135 4.02 9.28 39.13
C GLU A 135 3.39 8.58 40.35
N THR A 136 3.03 7.30 40.25
CA THR A 136 2.47 6.53 41.37
C THR A 136 3.51 6.00 42.35
N ALA A 137 4.76 5.78 41.93
CA ALA A 137 5.85 5.33 42.82
C ALA A 137 6.52 6.46 43.62
N ASN A 138 6.20 7.73 43.33
CA ASN A 138 6.90 8.89 43.89
C ASN A 138 5.96 9.85 44.65
N GLY A 139 4.77 9.38 45.04
CA GLY A 139 3.80 10.06 45.89
C GLY A 139 3.37 9.16 47.04
#